data_AF-A0A3M7LA90-F1
#
_entry.id   AF-A0A3M7LA90-F1
#
_cell.length_a   1.000
_cell.length_b   1.000
_cell.length_c   1.000
_cell.angle_alpha   90.00
_cell.angle_beta   90.00
_cell.angle_gamma   90.00
#
_symmetry.space_group_name_H-M   'P 1'
#
loop_
_entity.id
_entity.type
_entity.pdbx_description
1 polymer ?
#
loop_
_entity_poly.entity_id
_entity_poly.type
_entity_poly.pdbx_seq_one_letter_code
_entity_poly.pdbx_strand_id
1 'polypeptide(L)'
;MNEHLQIPIEIQHTIDDIMNVPVDFVELPMTAHPKLPQFNRTIRVLNMEAKSKQEFIVLGYEQVLRDKQTGEEINIKLPTPEWIIYKETWSYLLGLDNIPIELPYKDDITKKDKVKIPSYKYMLWLVKNDKAGFLQLIGHYLNIFISTRQEELDQL
;
A
#
# COMPACT_ATOMS: atom_id res chain seq x y z
N MET A 1 -25.25 23.38 1.26
CA MET A 1 -25.17 22.59 -0.01
C MET A 1 -26.37 21.63 -0.04
N ASN A 2 -27.05 21.46 -1.18
CA ASN A 2 -28.32 20.70 -1.36
C ASN A 2 -29.58 21.21 -0.62
N GLU A 3 -29.55 22.43 -0.05
CA GLU A 3 -30.64 22.99 0.77
C GLU A 3 -31.99 23.15 0.06
N HIS A 4 -32.00 23.11 -1.28
CA HIS A 4 -33.21 23.21 -2.10
C HIS A 4 -33.80 21.84 -2.52
N LEU A 5 -33.14 20.73 -2.17
CA LEU A 5 -33.55 19.39 -2.58
C LEU A 5 -34.32 18.70 -1.45
N GLN A 6 -35.44 18.06 -1.78
CA GLN A 6 -36.05 17.06 -0.89
C GLN A 6 -35.30 15.74 -1.08
N ILE A 7 -34.37 15.44 -0.17
CA ILE A 7 -33.53 14.24 -0.23
C ILE A 7 -34.30 13.08 0.44
N PRO A 8 -34.58 11.98 -0.29
CA PRO A 8 -35.16 10.77 0.30
C PRO A 8 -34.22 10.15 1.34
N ILE A 9 -34.77 9.43 2.33
CA ILE A 9 -34.01 8.82 3.43
C ILE A 9 -32.92 7.89 2.91
N GLU A 10 -33.20 7.12 1.86
CA GLU A 10 -32.25 6.18 1.26
C GLU A 10 -31.02 6.90 0.69
N ILE A 11 -31.21 8.09 0.12
CA ILE A 11 -30.13 8.92 -0.40
C ILE A 11 -29.39 9.62 0.74
N GLN A 12 -30.10 10.04 1.79
CA GLN A 12 -29.46 10.62 2.98
C GLN A 12 -28.50 9.62 3.63
N HIS A 13 -28.88 8.35 3.74
CA HIS A 13 -27.99 7.30 4.24
C HIS A 13 -26.72 7.19 3.39
N THR A 14 -26.84 7.25 2.06
CA THR A 14 -25.67 7.22 1.16
C THR A 14 -24.78 8.45 1.35
N ILE A 15 -25.37 9.63 1.57
CA ILE A 15 -24.61 10.85 1.85
C ILE A 15 -23.87 10.72 3.19
N ASP A 16 -24.55 10.24 4.23
CA ASP A 16 -23.95 10.04 5.54
C ASP A 16 -22.81 9.02 5.46
N ASP A 17 -22.97 7.94 4.69
CA ASP A 17 -21.91 6.97 4.42
C ASP A 17 -20.71 7.64 3.74
N ILE A 18 -20.93 8.46 2.70
CA ILE A 18 -19.87 9.20 1.99
C ILE A 18 -19.13 10.16 2.95
N MET A 19 -19.87 10.89 3.78
CA MET A 19 -19.32 11.89 4.69
C MET A 19 -18.53 11.25 5.85
N ASN A 20 -18.83 9.99 6.18
CA ASN A 20 -18.12 9.23 7.20
C ASN A 20 -16.97 8.38 6.64
N VAL A 21 -16.68 8.45 5.34
CA VAL A 21 -15.52 7.76 4.75
C VAL A 21 -14.23 8.34 5.36
N PRO A 22 -13.33 7.50 5.88
CA PRO A 22 -12.02 7.93 6.37
C PRO A 22 -11.21 8.67 5.29
N VAL A 23 -10.42 9.66 5.72
CA VAL A 23 -9.58 10.48 4.81
C VAL A 23 -8.21 9.80 4.59
N ASP A 24 -8.23 8.51 4.29
CA ASP A 24 -7.08 7.72 3.90
C ASP A 24 -7.42 6.83 2.70
N PHE A 25 -6.40 6.42 1.95
CA PHE A 25 -6.59 5.53 0.79
C PHE A 25 -6.79 4.09 1.22
N VAL A 26 -6.01 3.66 2.20
CA VAL A 26 -6.02 2.30 2.73
C VAL A 26 -5.25 2.27 4.05
N GLU A 27 -5.74 1.46 4.97
CA GLU A 27 -5.01 1.07 6.17
C GLU A 27 -4.74 -0.44 6.13
N LEU A 28 -3.48 -0.84 6.28
CA LEU A 28 -3.04 -2.21 6.10
C LEU A 28 -2.24 -2.71 7.30
N PRO A 29 -2.46 -3.97 7.73
CA PRO A 29 -1.80 -4.53 8.89
C PRO A 29 -0.30 -4.69 8.68
N MET A 30 0.46 -4.43 9.75
CA MET A 30 1.88 -4.72 9.83
C MET A 30 2.15 -5.76 10.90
N THR A 31 3.36 -6.33 10.88
CA THR A 31 3.87 -7.06 12.04
C THR A 31 3.94 -6.11 13.25
N ALA A 32 3.67 -6.66 14.44
CA ALA A 32 3.73 -5.89 15.67
C ALA A 32 5.12 -5.27 15.86
N HIS A 33 5.17 -4.06 16.40
CA HIS A 33 6.45 -3.38 16.65
C HIS A 33 7.26 -4.17 17.70
N PRO A 34 8.55 -4.45 17.46
CA PRO A 34 9.34 -5.31 18.35
C PRO A 34 9.48 -4.76 19.78
N LYS A 35 9.56 -3.44 19.92
CA LYS A 35 9.63 -2.76 21.24
C LYS A 35 8.27 -2.40 21.83
N LEU A 36 7.18 -2.51 21.07
CA LEU A 36 5.84 -2.11 21.52
C LEU A 36 4.80 -3.22 21.21
N PRO A 37 5.01 -4.45 21.70
CA PRO A 37 4.19 -5.61 21.34
C PRO A 37 2.75 -5.56 21.86
N GLN A 38 2.44 -4.66 22.79
CA GLN A 38 1.10 -4.42 23.31
C GLN A 38 0.16 -3.74 22.31
N PHE A 39 0.69 -3.15 21.23
CA PHE A 39 -0.11 -2.47 20.21
C PHE A 39 -0.27 -3.32 18.95
N ASN A 40 -1.43 -3.19 18.30
CA ASN A 40 -1.60 -3.53 16.90
C ASN A 40 -0.99 -2.41 16.06
N ARG A 41 -0.30 -2.78 14.98
CA ARG A 41 0.37 -1.83 14.11
C ARG A 41 -0.16 -1.94 12.70
N THR A 42 -0.38 -0.79 12.08
CA THR A 42 -0.82 -0.67 10.70
C THR A 42 -0.03 0.43 10.00
N ILE A 43 0.04 0.37 8.67
CA ILE A 43 0.37 1.53 7.84
C ILE A 43 -0.94 2.13 7.34
N ARG A 44 -1.09 3.45 7.46
CA ARG A 44 -2.18 4.21 6.85
C ARG A 44 -1.63 5.06 5.72
N VAL A 45 -2.10 4.84 4.50
CA VAL A 45 -1.67 5.59 3.31
C VAL A 45 -2.55 6.82 3.14
N LEU A 46 -1.95 8.00 3.23
CA LEU A 46 -2.66 9.28 3.27
C LEU A 46 -2.72 9.95 1.89
N ASN A 47 -1.67 9.80 1.09
CA ASN A 47 -1.59 10.40 -0.23
C ASN A 47 -0.68 9.63 -1.19
N MET A 48 -0.85 9.90 -2.48
CA MET A 48 -0.02 9.38 -3.54
C MET A 48 0.17 10.47 -4.60
N GLU A 49 1.43 10.76 -4.95
CA GLU A 49 1.74 11.63 -6.07
C GLU A 49 2.49 10.85 -7.15
N ALA A 50 2.00 10.93 -8.40
CA ALA A 50 2.63 10.29 -9.55
C ALA A 50 3.10 11.35 -10.56
N LYS A 51 4.39 11.34 -10.89
CA LYS A 51 5.01 12.23 -11.88
C LYS A 51 5.41 11.42 -13.10
N SER A 52 4.48 11.27 -14.06
CA SER A 52 4.63 10.31 -15.16
C SER A 52 5.79 10.57 -16.11
N LYS A 53 6.17 11.83 -16.34
CA LYS A 53 7.34 12.16 -17.18
C LYS A 53 8.66 11.69 -16.56
N GLN A 54 8.69 11.59 -15.23
CA GLN A 54 9.85 11.17 -14.45
C GLN A 54 9.78 9.69 -14.05
N GLU A 55 8.69 8.99 -14.38
CA GLU A 55 8.45 7.60 -13.95
C GLU A 55 8.60 7.42 -12.44
N PHE A 56 8.02 8.37 -11.71
CA PHE A 56 8.19 8.55 -10.28
C PHE A 56 6.84 8.50 -9.56
N ILE A 57 6.80 7.81 -8.43
CA ILE A 57 5.66 7.82 -7.49
C ILE A 57 6.18 7.99 -6.07
N VAL A 58 5.56 8.87 -5.30
CA VAL A 58 5.76 8.97 -3.85
C VAL A 58 4.44 8.70 -3.14
N LEU A 59 4.52 7.99 -2.02
CA LEU A 59 3.39 7.72 -1.14
C LEU A 59 3.65 8.35 0.23
N GLY A 60 2.73 9.21 0.67
CA GLY A 60 2.69 9.72 2.03
C GLY A 60 1.89 8.76 2.90
N TYR A 61 2.46 8.41 4.04
CA TYR A 61 1.84 7.46 4.97
C TYR A 61 2.22 7.78 6.41
N GLU A 62 1.54 7.14 7.34
CA GLU A 62 1.92 7.10 8.75
C GLU A 62 1.84 5.68 9.30
N GLN A 63 2.59 5.43 10.38
CA GLN A 63 2.46 4.21 11.14
C GLN A 63 1.50 4.46 12.29
N VAL A 64 0.45 3.65 12.37
CA VAL A 64 -0.61 3.78 13.37
C VAL A 64 -0.50 2.64 14.36
N LEU A 65 -0.50 2.98 15.65
CA LEU A 65 -0.54 2.04 16.76
C LEU A 65 -1.90 2.11 17.44
N ARG A 66 -2.53 0.96 17.66
CA ARG A 66 -3.76 0.84 18.46
C ARG A 66 -3.56 -0.10 19.63
N ASP A 67 -4.06 0.28 20.79
CA ASP A 67 -4.09 -0.60 21.96
C ASP A 67 -4.89 -1.87 21.67
N LYS A 68 -4.32 -3.03 22.00
CA LYS A 68 -4.97 -4.32 21.73
C LYS A 68 -6.22 -4.56 22.57
N GLN A 69 -6.33 -3.93 23.73
CA GLN A 69 -7.45 -4.09 24.65
C GLN A 69 -8.55 -3.07 24.35
N THR A 70 -8.19 -1.78 24.18
CA THR A 70 -9.18 -0.71 24.02
C THR A 70 -9.48 -0.38 22.56
N GLY A 71 -8.57 -0.71 21.64
CA GLY A 71 -8.66 -0.30 20.23
C GLY A 71 -8.33 1.18 20.00
N GLU A 72 -7.97 1.93 21.04
CA GLU A 72 -7.66 3.35 20.92
C GLU A 72 -6.33 3.58 20.18
N GLU A 73 -6.34 4.57 19.29
CA GLU A 73 -5.14 5.01 18.57
C GLU A 73 -4.22 5.80 19.50
N ILE A 74 -2.96 5.38 19.55
CA ILE A 74 -1.95 6.00 20.40
C ILE A 74 -1.02 6.82 19.54
N ASN A 75 -0.87 8.10 19.89
CA ASN A 75 0.00 9.02 19.17
C ASN A 75 1.45 8.89 19.64
N ILE A 76 2.13 7.84 19.18
CA ILE A 76 3.59 7.70 19.27
C ILE A 76 4.14 7.99 17.87
N LYS A 77 5.01 8.99 17.77
CA LYS A 77 5.66 9.33 16.51
C LYS A 77 6.71 8.27 16.15
N LEU A 78 6.30 7.32 15.31
CA LEU A 78 7.20 6.33 14.71
C LEU A 78 7.89 6.90 13.45
N PRO A 79 9.02 6.29 13.02
CA PRO A 79 9.71 6.68 11.79
C PRO A 79 8.79 6.61 10.56
N THR A 80 9.08 7.44 9.56
CA THR A 80 8.35 7.43 8.30
C THR A 80 9.36 7.51 7.15
N PRO A 81 10.15 6.44 6.91
CA PRO A 81 11.09 6.42 5.80
C PRO A 81 10.37 6.69 4.47
N GLU A 82 11.09 7.25 3.50
CA GLU A 82 10.49 7.62 2.22
C GLU A 82 9.99 6.38 1.46
N TRP A 83 8.70 6.38 1.15
CA TRP A 83 8.12 5.38 0.26
C TRP A 83 8.02 5.94 -1.17
N ILE A 84 9.08 5.70 -1.92
CA ILE A 84 9.23 6.20 -3.29
C ILE A 84 9.49 5.03 -4.25
N ILE A 85 8.81 5.07 -5.39
CA ILE A 85 9.08 4.22 -6.54
C ILE A 85 9.72 5.08 -7.61
N TYR A 86 11.04 4.90 -7.77
CA TYR A 86 11.84 5.53 -8.80
C TYR A 86 11.73 4.75 -10.12
N LYS A 87 12.22 5.37 -11.20
CA LYS A 87 12.33 4.73 -12.51
C LYS A 87 13.15 3.44 -12.48
N GLU A 88 14.18 3.42 -11.64
CA GLU A 88 15.15 2.34 -11.48
C GLU A 88 14.67 1.29 -10.46
N THR A 89 13.59 1.57 -9.72
CA THR A 89 12.97 0.59 -8.84
C THR A 89 12.38 -0.54 -9.68
N TRP A 90 12.67 -1.78 -9.31
CA TRP A 90 12.16 -2.98 -9.95
C TRP A 90 11.32 -3.81 -8.98
N SER A 91 10.43 -4.62 -9.54
CA SER A 91 9.60 -5.60 -8.84
C SER A 91 9.61 -6.93 -9.59
N TYR A 92 9.13 -8.00 -8.95
CA TYR A 92 8.96 -9.27 -9.65
C TYR A 92 7.64 -9.32 -10.41
N LEU A 93 7.65 -9.91 -11.61
CA LEU A 93 6.43 -10.23 -12.34
C LEU A 93 5.62 -11.28 -11.58
N LEU A 94 4.35 -11.01 -11.35
CA LEU A 94 3.47 -11.92 -10.64
C LEU A 94 2.70 -12.82 -11.61
N GLY A 95 2.50 -14.07 -11.21
CA GLY A 95 1.62 -15.04 -11.85
C GLY A 95 0.16 -14.84 -11.45
N LEU A 96 -0.69 -15.80 -11.85
CA LEU A 96 -2.15 -15.75 -11.62
C LEU A 96 -2.56 -15.82 -10.15
N ASP A 97 -1.66 -16.26 -9.27
CA ASP A 97 -1.82 -16.43 -7.83
C ASP A 97 -1.16 -15.30 -7.03
N ASN A 98 -0.75 -14.21 -7.70
CA ASN A 98 0.06 -13.14 -7.12
C ASN A 98 1.43 -13.60 -6.58
N ILE A 99 1.94 -14.76 -7.03
CA ILE A 99 3.28 -15.26 -6.69
C ILE A 99 4.27 -14.87 -7.80
N PRO A 100 5.50 -14.42 -7.46
CA PRO A 100 6.54 -14.18 -8.44
C PRO A 100 6.78 -15.37 -9.37
N ILE A 101 6.77 -15.12 -10.68
CA ILE A 101 7.08 -16.15 -11.68
C ILE A 101 8.58 -16.49 -11.60
N GLU A 102 8.88 -17.77 -11.39
CA GLU A 102 10.23 -18.33 -11.44
C GLU A 102 10.45 -19.09 -12.75
N LEU A 103 11.55 -18.76 -13.45
CA LEU A 103 11.95 -19.38 -14.70
C LEU A 103 13.36 -19.99 -14.57
N PRO A 104 13.66 -21.08 -15.28
CA PRO A 104 15.00 -21.66 -15.29
C PRO A 104 16.01 -20.74 -15.99
N TYR A 105 17.29 -20.86 -15.62
CA TYR A 105 18.36 -20.19 -16.39
C TYR A 105 18.53 -20.83 -17.76
N LYS A 106 18.93 -20.02 -18.75
CA LYS A 106 19.18 -20.48 -20.12
C LYS A 106 20.26 -21.56 -20.19
N ASP A 107 21.30 -21.40 -19.39
CA ASP A 107 22.50 -22.25 -19.44
C ASP A 107 22.50 -23.37 -18.39
N ASP A 108 21.54 -23.35 -17.44
CA ASP A 108 21.41 -24.34 -16.37
C ASP A 108 19.95 -24.44 -15.90
N ILE A 109 19.24 -25.44 -16.43
CA ILE A 109 17.82 -25.66 -16.13
C ILE A 109 17.56 -26.12 -14.69
N THR A 110 18.59 -26.50 -13.94
CA THR A 110 18.46 -26.92 -12.53
C THR A 110 18.37 -25.72 -11.59
N LYS A 111 18.78 -24.53 -12.06
CA LYS A 111 18.69 -23.27 -11.33
C LYS A 111 17.53 -22.45 -11.84
N LYS A 112 16.85 -21.74 -10.95
CA LYS A 112 15.73 -20.85 -11.27
C LYS A 112 15.94 -19.47 -10.66
N ASP A 113 15.34 -18.47 -11.28
CA ASP A 113 15.25 -17.11 -10.73
C ASP A 113 13.94 -16.44 -11.10
N LYS A 114 13.59 -15.38 -10.38
CA LYS A 114 12.37 -14.60 -10.54
C LYS A 114 12.53 -13.54 -11.63
N VAL A 115 11.46 -13.30 -12.38
CA VAL A 115 11.47 -12.31 -13.47
C VAL A 115 11.38 -10.89 -12.92
N LYS A 116 12.43 -10.08 -13.09
CA LYS A 116 12.47 -8.67 -12.69
C LYS A 116 11.90 -7.75 -13.79
N ILE A 117 11.10 -6.77 -13.40
CA ILE A 117 10.48 -5.77 -14.29
C ILE A 117 10.55 -4.38 -13.63
N PRO A 118 10.71 -3.28 -14.39
CA PRO A 118 10.61 -1.92 -13.85
C PRO A 118 9.27 -1.65 -13.17
N SER A 119 9.28 -1.30 -11.88
CA SER A 119 8.09 -1.17 -11.03
C SER A 119 7.10 -0.16 -11.57
N TYR A 120 7.58 1.02 -12.00
CA TYR A 120 6.72 2.07 -12.53
C TYR A 120 5.92 1.60 -13.75
N LYS A 121 6.59 0.96 -14.72
CA LYS A 121 5.94 0.43 -15.92
C LYS A 121 5.00 -0.72 -15.59
N TYR A 122 5.38 -1.57 -14.63
CA TYR A 122 4.55 -2.70 -14.25
C TYR A 122 3.25 -2.25 -13.57
N MET A 123 3.32 -1.31 -12.63
CA MET A 123 2.12 -0.67 -12.05
C MET A 123 1.21 -0.10 -13.13
N LEU A 124 1.78 0.67 -14.07
CA LEU A 124 1.00 1.27 -15.15
C LEU A 124 0.34 0.21 -16.04
N TRP A 125 1.05 -0.90 -16.32
CA TRP A 125 0.51 -2.01 -17.10
C TRP A 125 -0.62 -2.72 -16.36
N LEU A 126 -0.48 -2.96 -15.06
CA LEU A 126 -1.51 -3.61 -14.23
C LEU A 126 -2.81 -2.81 -14.21
N VAL A 127 -2.73 -1.49 -14.02
CA VAL A 127 -3.89 -0.59 -14.04
C VAL A 127 -4.53 -0.52 -15.44
N LYS A 128 -3.73 -0.33 -16.50
CA LYS A 128 -4.25 -0.15 -17.86
C LYS A 128 -4.90 -1.40 -18.45
N ASN A 129 -4.54 -2.58 -17.96
CA ASN A 129 -5.03 -3.86 -18.47
C ASN A 129 -6.00 -4.55 -17.49
N ASP A 130 -6.53 -3.80 -16.52
CA ASP A 130 -7.48 -4.28 -15.51
C ASP A 130 -7.03 -5.57 -14.82
N LYS A 131 -5.72 -5.66 -14.54
CA LYS A 131 -5.09 -6.84 -13.92
C LYS A 131 -5.07 -6.75 -12.40
N ALA A 132 -5.24 -5.56 -11.86
CA ALA A 132 -5.37 -5.32 -10.42
C ALA A 132 -6.20 -4.05 -10.18
N GLY A 133 -7.09 -4.11 -9.19
CA GLY A 133 -7.72 -2.90 -8.66
C GLY A 133 -6.68 -1.97 -8.04
N PHE A 134 -6.90 -0.66 -8.08
CA PHE A 134 -5.93 0.33 -7.58
C PHE A 134 -5.51 0.06 -6.12
N LEU A 135 -6.44 -0.24 -5.22
CA LEU A 135 -6.11 -0.55 -3.82
C LEU A 135 -5.32 -1.86 -3.65
N GLN A 136 -5.61 -2.87 -4.47
CA GLN A 136 -4.84 -4.13 -4.47
C GLN A 136 -3.40 -3.89 -4.92
N LEU A 137 -3.22 -3.00 -5.90
CA LEU A 137 -1.89 -2.58 -6.37
C LEU A 137 -1.12 -1.89 -5.24
N ILE A 138 -1.73 -0.90 -4.57
CA ILE A 138 -1.10 -0.21 -3.42
C ILE A 138 -0.72 -1.22 -2.34
N GLY A 139 -1.62 -2.14 -1.98
CA GLY A 139 -1.35 -3.16 -0.97
C GLY A 139 -0.20 -4.11 -1.36
N HIS A 140 -0.09 -4.48 -2.63
CA HIS A 140 1.05 -5.29 -3.10
C HIS A 140 2.38 -4.54 -2.94
N TYR A 141 2.47 -3.31 -3.43
CA TYR A 141 3.69 -2.50 -3.32
C TYR A 141 3.99 -2.11 -1.87
N LEU A 142 2.98 -2.01 -1.01
CA LEU A 142 3.17 -1.80 0.41
C LEU A 142 3.91 -2.98 1.04
N ASN A 143 3.49 -4.21 0.76
CA ASN A 143 4.14 -5.39 1.33
C ASN A 143 5.62 -5.46 0.93
N ILE A 144 5.94 -5.11 -0.32
CA ILE A 144 7.32 -4.98 -0.78
C ILE A 144 8.03 -3.90 0.04
N PHE A 145 7.47 -2.70 0.14
CA PHE A 145 8.05 -1.60 0.90
C PHE A 145 8.34 -1.97 2.35
N ILE A 146 7.36 -2.50 3.09
CA ILE A 146 7.52 -2.97 4.47
C ILE A 146 8.66 -3.97 4.57
N SER A 147 8.67 -5.01 3.71
CA SER A 147 9.71 -6.05 3.76
C SER A 147 11.12 -5.51 3.50
N THR A 148 11.25 -4.46 2.70
CA THR A 148 12.55 -3.84 2.35
C THR A 148 13.01 -2.77 3.33
N ARG A 149 12.09 -2.19 4.11
CA ARG A 149 12.35 -1.08 5.03
C ARG A 149 12.05 -1.41 6.49
N GLN A 150 11.86 -2.69 6.80
CA GLN A 150 11.46 -3.17 8.12
C GLN A 150 12.35 -2.61 9.24
N GLU A 151 13.68 -2.63 9.05
CA GLU A 151 14.63 -2.13 10.04
C GLU A 151 14.44 -0.65 10.33
N GLU A 152 14.20 0.19 9.32
CA GLU A 152 13.94 1.62 9.47
C GLU A 152 12.57 1.89 10.11
N LEU A 153 11.56 1.12 9.69
CA LEU A 153 10.20 1.22 10.22
C LEU A 153 10.16 0.89 11.73
N ASP A 154 11.00 -0.03 12.19
CA ASP A 154 11.10 -0.52 13.57
C ASP A 154 12.01 0.33 14.48
N GLN A 155 12.56 1.44 13.96
CA GLN A 155 13.34 2.36 14.79
C GLN A 155 12.43 3.10 15.77
N LEU A 156 12.96 3.33 16.98
CA LEU A 156 12.33 4.08 18.06
C LEU A 156 13.42 4.88 18.77
#